data_AF-A0A7C3MRS7-F1
#
_entry.id   AF-A0A7C3MRS7-F1
#
_cell.length_a   1.000
_cell.length_b   1.000
_cell.length_c   1.000
_cell.angle_alpha   90.00
_cell.angle_beta   90.00
_cell.angle_gamma   90.00
#
_symmetry.space_group_name_H-M   'P 1'
#
loop_
_entity.id
_entity.type
_entity.pdbx_description
1 polymer ?
#
loop_
_entity_poly.entity_id
_entity_poly.type
_entity_poly.pdbx_seq_one_letter_code
_entity_poly.pdbx_strand_id
1 'polypeptide(L)'
;MKFSELADYFEKLEATTKRNEMVALLAELFKNLSPEEVEKVAYLCQERLVPNYEKIEFGMSEKLVAKSLAKALSKDEEEVWTLYKEIGDLGALAQRYIGEGKGELEILDVYNRLMEIATTTGKGSIEKKTDRLAELFSHLSGKEAKYISRIVLGRLRLGIGDPTILDAFSYAYSGDKSLRPVIERAYNLCSDLGLVGFTLFSKGLDALRDFKVQVGKPIRMALAERLPSAEEIISKIGRCSVEPKFDGFRCQIHKDGDNIKIFSRNLEDNTEMFPDLVEGARKQIGAEKAIIEGEALAFNEEAQEFFPFQVTVQRKRKYEIETVMADLPLKLFAFDLLYVDGEDYTPKPYIERREKLKSLILPGDVIMVADSIITEDPKELNLFFENAIGSGLEGIVAKRVDAPYQAGARNFNWIKLKRSYKGELTDTVDLVILGYYVGRGARTKLGIGSLLAGVYDPESDTFKTVAKIGSGLTEEEWIKMKGLLDEIRVDNKPSRVVSILEPDIWVEPKYVVEVRADEITRSPVHTAGKDEGELGYALRFPRVEKFVRIDRKPEDATTVQEILEMYNMQKKVEVKE
;
A
#
# COMPACT_ATOMS: atom_id res chain seq x y z
N MET A 1 0.23 -1.93 -33.40
CA MET A 1 1.04 -3.13 -33.08
C MET A 1 0.12 -4.27 -32.70
N LYS A 2 0.43 -5.50 -33.09
CA LYS A 2 -0.39 -6.67 -32.71
C LYS A 2 -0.16 -7.03 -31.24
N PHE A 3 -1.17 -7.59 -30.58
CA PHE A 3 -1.02 -8.03 -29.19
C PHE A 3 -0.05 -9.22 -29.06
N SER A 4 0.08 -10.05 -30.09
CA SER A 4 1.10 -11.11 -30.18
C SER A 4 2.53 -10.58 -30.04
N GLU A 5 2.84 -9.42 -30.63
CA GLU A 5 4.14 -8.77 -30.49
C GLU A 5 4.35 -8.27 -29.04
N LEU A 6 3.32 -7.69 -28.42
CA LEU A 6 3.37 -7.30 -27.01
C LEU A 6 3.59 -8.52 -26.09
N ALA A 7 2.96 -9.65 -26.40
CA ALA A 7 3.15 -10.91 -25.67
C ALA A 7 4.60 -11.41 -25.76
N ASP A 8 5.29 -11.20 -26.89
CA ASP A 8 6.73 -11.50 -27.01
C ASP A 8 7.57 -10.60 -26.09
N TYR A 9 7.22 -9.32 -25.96
CA TYR A 9 7.87 -8.44 -24.97
C TYR A 9 7.62 -8.90 -23.54
N PHE A 10 6.39 -9.32 -23.19
CA PHE A 10 6.11 -9.86 -21.86
C PHE A 10 6.91 -11.13 -21.57
N GLU A 11 7.14 -12.00 -22.55
CA GLU A 11 7.98 -13.19 -22.41
C GLU A 11 9.44 -12.83 -22.13
N LYS A 12 10.00 -11.87 -22.88
CA LYS A 12 11.35 -11.35 -22.64
C LYS A 12 11.47 -10.69 -21.27
N LEU A 13 10.45 -9.93 -20.85
CA LEU A 13 10.40 -9.26 -19.55
C LEU A 13 10.30 -10.25 -18.39
N GLU A 14 9.50 -11.31 -18.54
CA GLU A 14 9.40 -12.40 -17.55
C GLU A 14 10.72 -13.17 -17.40
N ALA A 15 11.50 -13.29 -18.47
CA ALA A 15 12.77 -14.01 -18.48
C ALA A 15 13.95 -13.26 -17.81
N THR A 16 13.81 -11.95 -17.53
CA THR A 16 14.86 -11.16 -16.89
C THR A 16 14.47 -10.70 -15.48
N THR A 17 15.46 -10.62 -14.60
CA THR A 17 15.35 -10.00 -13.28
C THR A 17 16.12 -8.68 -13.19
N LYS A 18 16.85 -8.31 -14.25
CA LYS A 18 17.71 -7.12 -14.25
C LYS A 18 16.90 -5.91 -14.70
N ARG A 19 16.74 -4.95 -13.79
CA ARG A 19 16.01 -3.71 -14.06
C ARG A 19 16.49 -2.95 -15.30
N ASN A 20 17.81 -2.92 -15.56
CA ASN A 20 18.33 -2.22 -16.74
C ASN A 20 17.94 -2.91 -18.05
N GLU A 21 17.88 -4.25 -18.08
CA GLU A 21 17.39 -5.00 -19.24
C GLU A 21 15.89 -4.78 -19.43
N MET A 22 15.11 -4.76 -18.34
CA MET A 22 13.68 -4.42 -18.41
C MET A 22 13.45 -3.02 -18.98
N VAL A 23 14.22 -2.02 -18.53
CA VAL A 23 14.14 -0.64 -19.06
C VAL A 23 14.48 -0.61 -20.54
N ALA A 24 15.50 -1.34 -20.99
CA ALA A 24 15.87 -1.40 -22.40
C ALA A 24 14.76 -2.03 -23.26
N LEU A 25 14.20 -3.17 -22.83
CA LEU A 25 13.08 -3.85 -23.50
C LEU A 25 11.83 -2.97 -23.58
N LEU A 26 11.48 -2.31 -22.47
CA LEU A 26 10.34 -1.38 -22.43
C LEU A 26 10.59 -0.14 -23.30
N ALA A 27 11.82 0.38 -23.33
CA ALA A 27 12.15 1.51 -24.17
C ALA A 27 12.05 1.17 -25.67
N GLU A 28 12.53 -0.02 -26.05
CA GLU A 28 12.36 -0.56 -27.40
C GLU A 28 10.86 -0.71 -27.75
N LEU A 29 10.08 -1.29 -26.83
CA LEU A 29 8.63 -1.41 -26.99
C LEU A 29 7.98 -0.04 -27.20
N PHE A 30 8.14 0.91 -26.27
CA PHE A 30 7.48 2.21 -26.36
C PHE A 30 7.88 3.03 -27.58
N LYS A 31 9.09 2.86 -28.10
CA LYS A 31 9.54 3.50 -29.34
C LYS A 31 8.76 3.03 -30.58
N ASN A 32 8.25 1.80 -30.55
CA ASN A 32 7.53 1.17 -31.65
C ASN A 32 5.99 1.27 -31.52
N LEU A 33 5.48 1.90 -30.45
CA LEU A 33 4.05 2.08 -30.21
C LEU A 33 3.57 3.45 -30.68
N SER A 34 2.33 3.52 -31.12
CA SER A 34 1.61 4.80 -31.25
C SER A 34 1.39 5.44 -29.87
N PRO A 35 1.20 6.77 -29.77
CA PRO A 35 0.93 7.43 -28.49
C PRO A 35 -0.26 6.84 -27.72
N GLU A 36 -1.33 6.46 -28.43
CA GLU A 36 -2.52 5.80 -27.87
C GLU A 36 -2.16 4.43 -27.29
N GLU A 37 -1.34 3.64 -27.99
CA GLU A 37 -0.86 2.36 -27.47
C GLU A 37 0.08 2.54 -26.28
N VAL A 38 0.96 3.56 -26.27
CA VAL A 38 1.80 3.86 -25.10
C VAL A 38 0.95 4.10 -23.86
N GLU A 39 -0.13 4.88 -24.01
CA GLU A 39 -1.07 5.16 -22.91
C GLU A 39 -1.59 3.87 -22.28
N LYS A 40 -1.98 2.89 -23.11
CA LYS A 40 -2.62 1.65 -22.66
C LYS A 40 -1.60 0.63 -22.17
N VAL A 41 -0.49 0.47 -22.89
CA VAL A 41 0.57 -0.51 -22.58
C VAL A 41 1.26 -0.17 -21.28
N ALA A 42 1.41 1.11 -20.92
CA ALA A 42 1.93 1.51 -19.62
C ALA A 42 1.19 0.85 -18.45
N TYR A 43 -0.14 0.69 -18.56
CA TYR A 43 -0.96 0.01 -17.56
C TYR A 43 -0.95 -1.51 -17.69
N LEU A 44 -0.98 -2.05 -18.92
CA LEU A 44 -0.91 -3.50 -19.13
C LEU A 44 0.39 -4.10 -18.57
N CYS A 45 1.52 -3.39 -18.69
CA CYS A 45 2.79 -3.77 -18.07
C CYS A 45 2.72 -3.87 -16.53
N GLN A 46 1.71 -3.26 -15.91
CA GLN A 46 1.46 -3.25 -14.47
C GLN A 46 0.15 -3.94 -14.08
N GLU A 47 -0.38 -4.81 -14.96
CA GLU A 47 -1.59 -5.63 -14.71
C GLU A 47 -2.86 -4.83 -14.49
N ARG A 48 -2.90 -3.61 -15.03
CA ARG A 48 -3.99 -2.67 -14.83
C ARG A 48 -4.49 -2.18 -16.19
N LEU A 49 -5.68 -1.59 -16.17
CA LEU A 49 -6.22 -0.88 -17.33
C LEU A 49 -6.17 0.63 -17.16
N VAL A 50 -6.20 1.11 -15.92
CA VAL A 50 -6.33 2.53 -15.57
C VAL A 50 -5.43 2.87 -14.38
N PRO A 51 -5.17 4.17 -14.12
CA PRO A 51 -4.49 4.58 -12.89
C PRO A 51 -5.26 4.17 -11.62
N ASN A 52 -4.54 4.06 -10.49
CA ASN A 52 -5.10 3.55 -9.22
C ASN A 52 -6.28 4.34 -8.65
N TYR A 53 -6.40 5.61 -9.03
CA TYR A 53 -7.48 6.46 -8.57
C TYR A 53 -8.80 6.22 -9.33
N GLU A 54 -8.76 5.48 -10.43
CA GLU A 54 -9.95 5.02 -11.15
C GLU A 54 -10.40 3.66 -10.59
N LYS A 55 -11.67 3.55 -10.22
CA LYS A 55 -12.25 2.35 -9.60
C LYS A 55 -12.61 1.25 -10.61
N ILE A 56 -11.67 0.87 -11.47
CA ILE A 56 -11.90 -0.19 -12.47
C ILE A 56 -11.09 -1.43 -12.11
N GLU A 57 -11.81 -2.50 -11.75
CA GLU A 57 -11.26 -3.82 -11.47
C GLU A 57 -11.96 -4.87 -12.32
N PHE A 58 -11.24 -5.93 -12.72
CA PHE A 58 -11.84 -7.03 -13.46
C PHE A 58 -12.91 -7.77 -12.64
N GLY A 59 -12.71 -7.92 -11.33
CA GLY A 59 -13.61 -8.67 -10.45
C GLY A 59 -13.69 -10.16 -10.82
N MET A 60 -12.63 -10.72 -11.42
CA MET A 60 -12.57 -12.10 -11.90
C MET A 60 -11.74 -12.96 -10.94
N SER A 61 -12.35 -14.01 -10.38
CA SER A 61 -11.64 -15.01 -9.57
C SER A 61 -11.01 -16.09 -10.46
N GLU A 62 -10.10 -16.88 -9.91
CA GLU A 62 -9.52 -18.06 -10.59
C GLU A 62 -10.61 -18.97 -11.15
N LYS A 63 -11.69 -19.20 -10.39
CA LYS A 63 -12.81 -20.04 -10.82
C LYS A 63 -13.55 -19.45 -12.01
N LEU A 64 -13.72 -18.12 -12.06
CA LEU A 64 -14.37 -17.45 -13.20
C LEU A 64 -13.48 -17.46 -14.45
N VAL A 65 -12.17 -17.29 -14.30
CA VAL A 65 -11.22 -17.38 -15.42
C VAL A 65 -11.14 -18.82 -15.93
N ALA A 66 -11.07 -19.82 -15.04
CA ALA A 66 -11.14 -21.24 -15.40
C ALA A 66 -12.43 -21.59 -16.15
N LYS A 67 -13.58 -21.07 -15.70
CA LYS A 67 -14.87 -21.20 -16.40
C LYS A 67 -14.83 -20.59 -17.81
N SER A 68 -14.18 -19.44 -17.96
CA SER A 68 -14.03 -18.78 -19.26
C SER A 68 -13.14 -19.60 -20.20
N LEU A 69 -12.07 -20.21 -19.68
CA LEU A 69 -11.20 -21.13 -20.42
C LEU A 69 -11.94 -22.41 -20.80
N ALA A 70 -12.74 -23.00 -19.91
CA ALA A 70 -13.57 -24.17 -20.21
C ALA A 70 -14.52 -23.91 -21.39
N LYS A 71 -15.19 -22.75 -21.40
CA LYS A 71 -16.03 -22.30 -22.51
C LYS A 71 -15.22 -22.15 -23.81
N ALA A 72 -14.07 -21.48 -23.76
CA ALA A 72 -13.23 -21.27 -24.95
C ALA A 72 -12.68 -22.59 -25.53
N LEU A 73 -12.37 -23.55 -24.67
CA LEU A 73 -11.84 -24.87 -25.04
C LEU A 73 -12.93 -25.89 -25.39
N SER A 74 -14.21 -25.54 -25.21
CA SER A 74 -15.34 -26.49 -25.29
C SER A 74 -15.13 -27.74 -24.41
N LYS A 75 -14.62 -27.53 -23.19
CA LYS A 75 -14.36 -28.56 -22.18
C LYS A 75 -15.25 -28.38 -20.95
N ASP A 76 -15.36 -29.44 -20.15
CA ASP A 76 -16.05 -29.37 -18.86
C ASP A 76 -15.30 -28.48 -17.83
N GLU A 77 -16.05 -27.76 -16.99
CA GLU A 77 -15.47 -26.85 -15.99
C GLU A 77 -14.61 -27.61 -14.94
N GLU A 78 -15.02 -28.82 -14.54
CA GLU A 78 -14.26 -29.63 -13.57
C GLU A 78 -12.97 -30.19 -14.16
N GLU A 79 -12.98 -30.55 -15.46
CA GLU A 79 -11.78 -30.98 -16.18
C GLU A 79 -10.73 -29.86 -16.17
N VAL A 80 -11.11 -28.64 -16.57
CA VAL A 80 -10.20 -27.49 -16.58
C VAL A 80 -9.74 -27.12 -15.16
N TRP A 81 -10.61 -27.24 -14.18
CA TRP A 81 -10.24 -26.98 -12.78
C TRP A 81 -9.22 -27.99 -12.24
N THR A 82 -9.33 -29.25 -12.65
CA THR A 82 -8.37 -30.30 -12.29
C THR A 82 -7.01 -30.03 -12.92
N LEU A 83 -6.98 -29.70 -14.21
CA LEU A 83 -5.76 -29.29 -14.91
C LEU A 83 -5.11 -28.06 -14.25
N TYR A 84 -5.92 -27.10 -13.78
CA TYR A 84 -5.40 -25.94 -13.06
C TYR A 84 -4.73 -26.33 -11.74
N LYS A 85 -5.31 -27.23 -10.95
CA LYS A 85 -4.70 -27.69 -9.69
C LYS A 85 -3.33 -28.35 -9.90
N GLU A 86 -3.15 -29.03 -11.02
CA GLU A 86 -1.87 -29.65 -11.39
C GLU A 86 -0.83 -28.61 -11.87
N ILE A 87 -1.24 -27.65 -12.69
CA ILE A 87 -0.34 -26.66 -13.31
C ILE A 87 -0.02 -25.50 -12.34
N GLY A 88 -0.96 -25.09 -11.50
CA GLY A 88 -0.82 -23.99 -10.53
C GLY A 88 -0.90 -22.58 -11.13
N ASP A 89 -1.05 -22.43 -12.45
CA ASP A 89 -1.19 -21.15 -13.15
C ASP A 89 -2.16 -21.26 -14.33
N LEU A 90 -3.25 -20.48 -14.30
CA LEU A 90 -4.23 -20.42 -15.39
C LEU A 90 -3.63 -19.81 -16.67
N GLY A 91 -2.60 -18.97 -16.57
CA GLY A 91 -1.87 -18.47 -17.74
C GLY A 91 -1.11 -19.60 -18.45
N ALA A 92 -0.37 -20.41 -17.71
CA ALA A 92 0.32 -21.57 -18.26
C ALA A 92 -0.66 -22.63 -18.82
N LEU A 93 -1.81 -22.84 -18.15
CA LEU A 93 -2.89 -23.68 -18.67
C LEU A 93 -3.40 -23.15 -20.01
N ALA A 94 -3.73 -21.85 -20.07
CA ALA A 94 -4.17 -21.19 -21.29
C ALA A 94 -3.14 -21.36 -22.42
N GLN A 95 -1.85 -21.17 -22.14
CA GLN A 95 -0.78 -21.37 -23.13
C GLN A 95 -0.74 -22.78 -23.72
N ARG A 96 -0.98 -23.79 -22.87
CA ARG A 96 -0.86 -25.19 -23.26
C ARG A 96 -2.06 -25.69 -24.06
N TYR A 97 -3.26 -25.21 -23.75
CA TYR A 97 -4.49 -25.78 -24.30
C TYR A 97 -5.21 -24.89 -25.31
N ILE A 98 -5.04 -23.57 -25.25
CA ILE A 98 -5.51 -22.70 -26.34
C ILE A 98 -4.56 -22.91 -27.51
N GLY A 99 -5.13 -23.29 -28.66
CA GLY A 99 -4.37 -23.60 -29.87
C GLY A 99 -3.63 -22.40 -30.45
N GLU A 100 -3.03 -22.60 -31.62
CA GLU A 100 -2.46 -21.51 -32.41
C GLU A 100 -3.59 -20.66 -33.01
N GLY A 101 -4.11 -19.73 -32.21
CA GLY A 101 -4.92 -18.63 -32.71
C GLY A 101 -4.12 -17.79 -33.72
N LYS A 102 -4.81 -17.05 -34.60
CA LYS A 102 -4.16 -16.30 -35.68
C LYS A 102 -3.32 -15.11 -35.21
N GLY A 103 -3.43 -14.70 -33.93
CA GLY A 103 -2.67 -13.58 -33.36
C GLY A 103 -2.88 -12.27 -34.11
N GLU A 104 -4.12 -12.03 -34.57
CA GLU A 104 -4.47 -10.92 -35.47
C GLU A 104 -4.94 -9.66 -34.73
N LEU A 105 -5.30 -9.77 -33.45
CA LEU A 105 -5.85 -8.63 -32.70
C LEU A 105 -4.78 -7.57 -32.42
N GLU A 106 -5.16 -6.30 -32.59
CA GLU A 106 -4.31 -5.18 -32.21
C GLU A 106 -4.35 -4.95 -30.68
N ILE A 107 -3.33 -4.30 -30.15
CA ILE A 107 -3.25 -3.96 -28.71
C ILE A 107 -4.50 -3.19 -28.26
N LEU A 108 -4.97 -2.24 -29.08
CA LEU A 108 -6.13 -1.42 -28.78
C LEU A 108 -7.43 -2.24 -28.76
N ASP A 109 -7.60 -3.21 -29.67
CA ASP A 109 -8.76 -4.10 -29.67
C ASP A 109 -8.83 -4.95 -28.40
N VAL A 110 -7.69 -5.53 -28.02
CA VAL A 110 -7.58 -6.34 -26.79
C VAL A 110 -7.84 -5.48 -25.56
N TYR A 111 -7.25 -4.29 -25.48
CA TYR A 111 -7.47 -3.37 -24.37
C TYR A 111 -8.94 -2.96 -24.25
N ASN A 112 -9.61 -2.64 -25.36
CA ASN A 112 -11.02 -2.26 -25.36
C ASN A 112 -11.90 -3.41 -24.88
N ARG A 113 -11.66 -4.64 -25.34
CA ARG A 113 -12.38 -5.84 -24.85
C ARG A 113 -12.15 -6.07 -23.36
N LEU A 114 -10.92 -5.89 -22.86
CA LEU A 114 -10.61 -5.97 -21.43
C LEU A 114 -11.33 -4.88 -20.63
N MET A 115 -11.41 -3.65 -21.16
CA MET A 115 -12.14 -2.55 -20.54
C MET A 115 -13.64 -2.85 -20.45
N GLU A 116 -14.25 -3.38 -21.51
CA GLU A 116 -15.65 -3.81 -21.50
C GLU A 116 -15.90 -4.90 -20.45
N ILE A 117 -14.99 -5.88 -20.32
CA ILE A 117 -15.08 -6.91 -19.28
C ILE A 117 -15.01 -6.28 -17.89
N ALA A 118 -14.04 -5.39 -17.64
CA ALA A 118 -13.85 -4.79 -16.32
C ALA A 118 -15.03 -3.91 -15.89
N THR A 119 -15.55 -3.11 -16.80
CA THR A 119 -16.65 -2.16 -16.56
C THR A 119 -18.06 -2.79 -16.57
N THR A 120 -18.18 -4.07 -16.94
CA THR A 120 -19.46 -4.80 -16.88
C THR A 120 -19.91 -4.96 -15.42
N THR A 121 -21.04 -4.35 -15.05
CA THR A 121 -21.61 -4.42 -13.68
C THR A 121 -23.11 -4.78 -13.68
N GLY A 122 -23.71 -4.96 -12.50
CA GLY A 122 -25.13 -5.26 -12.34
C GLY A 122 -25.50 -6.74 -12.40
N LYS A 123 -26.81 -7.03 -12.44
CA LYS A 123 -27.35 -8.40 -12.46
C LYS A 123 -26.92 -9.15 -13.74
N GLY A 124 -26.41 -10.37 -13.57
CA GLY A 124 -25.89 -11.18 -14.69
C GLY A 124 -24.50 -10.74 -15.20
N SER A 125 -23.83 -9.80 -14.52
CA SER A 125 -22.49 -9.35 -14.91
C SER A 125 -21.46 -10.46 -14.90
N ILE A 126 -21.48 -11.36 -13.92
CA ILE A 126 -20.55 -12.49 -13.80
C ILE A 126 -20.57 -13.36 -15.07
N GLU A 127 -21.76 -13.76 -15.53
CA GLU A 127 -21.91 -14.58 -16.72
C GLU A 127 -21.41 -13.85 -17.98
N LYS A 128 -21.85 -12.60 -18.18
CA LYS A 128 -21.38 -11.74 -19.28
C LYS A 128 -19.86 -11.57 -19.31
N LYS A 129 -19.23 -11.37 -18.14
CA LYS A 129 -17.77 -11.29 -18.03
C LYS A 129 -17.10 -12.59 -18.46
N THR A 130 -17.63 -13.74 -18.01
CA THR A 130 -17.09 -15.04 -18.42
C THR A 130 -17.27 -15.32 -19.92
N ASP A 131 -18.39 -14.93 -20.51
CA ASP A 131 -18.66 -15.11 -21.93
C ASP A 131 -17.74 -14.24 -22.79
N ARG A 132 -17.61 -12.95 -22.43
CA ARG A 132 -16.72 -12.02 -23.12
C ARG A 132 -15.26 -12.43 -23.03
N LEU A 133 -14.83 -12.95 -21.87
CA LEU A 133 -13.46 -13.45 -21.71
C LEU A 133 -13.24 -14.75 -22.51
N ALA A 134 -14.23 -15.64 -22.56
CA ALA A 134 -14.17 -16.84 -23.39
C ALA A 134 -14.12 -16.50 -24.89
N GLU A 135 -14.92 -15.52 -25.33
CA GLU A 135 -14.89 -14.98 -26.69
C GLU A 135 -13.52 -14.35 -26.99
N LEU A 136 -12.94 -13.59 -26.08
CA LEU A 136 -11.60 -13.06 -26.27
C LEU A 136 -10.59 -14.20 -26.46
N PHE A 137 -10.61 -15.22 -25.59
CA PHE A 137 -9.70 -16.38 -25.71
C PHE A 137 -9.79 -17.12 -27.04
N SER A 138 -10.96 -17.20 -27.68
CA SER A 138 -11.10 -17.89 -28.96
C SER A 138 -10.40 -17.18 -30.14
N HIS A 139 -10.03 -15.91 -29.97
CA HIS A 139 -9.31 -15.12 -30.97
C HIS A 139 -7.80 -15.03 -30.70
N LEU A 140 -7.33 -15.54 -29.56
CA LEU A 140 -5.95 -15.43 -29.12
C LEU A 140 -5.16 -16.71 -29.38
N SER A 141 -3.86 -16.58 -29.62
CA SER A 141 -2.91 -17.69 -29.48
C SER A 141 -2.73 -18.07 -28.01
N GLY A 142 -2.23 -19.28 -27.75
CA GLY A 142 -1.89 -19.71 -26.39
C GLY A 142 -0.98 -18.72 -25.64
N LYS A 143 0.03 -18.13 -26.32
CA LYS A 143 0.94 -17.15 -25.70
C LYS A 143 0.19 -15.88 -25.28
N GLU A 144 -0.67 -15.36 -26.14
CA GLU A 144 -1.48 -14.18 -25.81
C GLU A 144 -2.46 -14.49 -24.67
N ALA A 145 -3.12 -15.64 -24.73
CA ALA A 145 -4.07 -16.09 -23.71
C ALA A 145 -3.43 -16.29 -22.33
N LYS A 146 -2.15 -16.68 -22.27
CA LYS A 146 -1.37 -16.72 -21.03
C LYS A 146 -1.34 -15.36 -20.35
N TYR A 147 -0.94 -14.33 -21.09
CA TYR A 147 -0.79 -12.99 -20.53
C TYR A 147 -2.13 -12.33 -20.24
N ILE A 148 -3.15 -12.59 -21.04
CA ILE A 148 -4.52 -12.13 -20.74
C ILE A 148 -5.05 -12.76 -19.44
N SER A 149 -4.88 -14.08 -19.27
CA SER A 149 -5.28 -14.75 -18.02
C SER A 149 -4.58 -14.15 -16.81
N ARG A 150 -3.28 -13.87 -16.92
CA ARG A 150 -2.49 -13.27 -15.84
C ARG A 150 -2.86 -11.81 -15.56
N ILE A 151 -3.13 -11.00 -16.59
CA ILE A 151 -3.58 -9.60 -16.43
C ILE A 151 -4.93 -9.55 -15.73
N VAL A 152 -5.90 -10.36 -16.19
CA VAL A 152 -7.25 -10.41 -15.60
C VAL A 152 -7.23 -10.85 -14.14
N LEU A 153 -6.27 -11.71 -13.75
CA LEU A 153 -6.10 -12.19 -12.38
C LEU A 153 -5.20 -11.28 -11.50
N GLY A 154 -4.54 -10.27 -12.07
CA GLY A 154 -3.52 -9.49 -11.35
C GLY A 154 -2.31 -10.34 -10.92
N ARG A 155 -1.80 -11.19 -11.83
CA ARG A 155 -0.70 -12.13 -11.60
C ARG A 155 0.40 -12.14 -12.67
N LEU A 156 0.50 -11.12 -13.51
CA LEU A 156 1.56 -11.04 -14.53
C LEU A 156 2.96 -10.98 -13.87
N ARG A 157 3.09 -10.18 -12.80
CA ARG A 157 4.24 -10.04 -11.90
C ARG A 157 5.59 -9.86 -12.60
N LEU A 158 5.64 -8.97 -13.60
CA LEU A 158 6.89 -8.66 -14.34
C LEU A 158 7.92 -7.88 -13.51
N GLY A 159 7.61 -7.47 -12.27
CA GLY A 159 8.51 -6.65 -11.46
C GLY A 159 8.61 -5.18 -11.95
N ILE A 160 7.65 -4.73 -12.75
CA ILE A 160 7.64 -3.39 -13.34
C ILE A 160 6.83 -2.43 -12.46
N GLY A 161 7.53 -1.51 -11.78
CA GLY A 161 6.91 -0.39 -11.07
C GLY A 161 6.97 0.91 -11.89
N ASP A 162 6.28 1.96 -11.42
CA ASP A 162 6.24 3.28 -12.08
C ASP A 162 7.65 3.80 -12.41
N PRO A 163 8.65 3.71 -11.50
CA PRO A 163 10.00 4.18 -11.80
C PRO A 163 10.66 3.49 -12.99
N THR A 164 10.31 2.22 -13.27
CA THR A 164 10.82 1.47 -14.43
C THR A 164 10.20 1.99 -15.72
N ILE A 165 8.89 2.28 -15.72
CA ILE A 165 8.18 2.87 -16.87
C ILE A 165 8.70 4.29 -17.16
N LEU A 166 8.89 5.12 -16.12
CA LEU A 166 9.40 6.49 -16.27
C LEU A 166 10.84 6.51 -16.84
N ASP A 167 11.70 5.59 -16.39
CA ASP A 167 13.03 5.39 -16.96
C ASP A 167 12.95 4.96 -18.44
N ALA A 168 12.02 4.05 -18.76
CA ALA A 168 11.81 3.55 -20.12
C ALA A 168 11.26 4.63 -21.07
N PHE A 169 10.35 5.49 -20.63
CA PHE A 169 9.89 6.65 -21.40
C PHE A 169 11.04 7.61 -21.73
N SER A 170 11.92 7.91 -20.76
CA SER A 170 13.11 8.72 -21.02
C SER A 170 14.01 8.07 -22.06
N TYR A 171 14.31 6.78 -21.91
CA TYR A 171 15.17 6.06 -22.84
C TYR A 171 14.57 5.95 -24.24
N ALA A 172 13.28 5.66 -24.35
CA ALA A 172 12.57 5.57 -25.64
C ALA A 172 12.60 6.90 -26.40
N TYR A 173 12.48 8.02 -25.69
CA TYR A 173 12.42 9.36 -26.29
C TYR A 173 13.81 9.98 -26.56
N SER A 174 14.76 9.81 -25.65
CA SER A 174 16.07 10.50 -25.68
C SER A 174 17.30 9.59 -25.82
N GLY A 175 17.13 8.27 -25.71
CA GLY A 175 18.24 7.31 -25.71
C GLY A 175 18.95 7.17 -24.35
N ASP A 176 18.55 7.94 -23.33
CA ASP A 176 19.10 7.86 -21.98
C ASP A 176 18.08 8.27 -20.89
N LYS A 177 18.53 8.45 -19.64
CA LYS A 177 17.69 8.86 -18.50
C LYS A 177 17.65 10.38 -18.24
N SER A 178 18.17 11.21 -19.15
CA SER A 178 18.29 12.66 -18.95
C SER A 178 16.94 13.37 -18.78
N LEU A 179 15.87 12.85 -19.40
CA LEU A 179 14.51 13.39 -19.30
C LEU A 179 13.74 12.89 -18.07
N ARG A 180 14.31 11.97 -17.29
CA ARG A 180 13.67 11.37 -16.11
C ARG A 180 13.10 12.41 -15.14
N PRO A 181 13.78 13.52 -14.78
CA PRO A 181 13.23 14.51 -13.85
C PRO A 181 11.99 15.24 -14.38
N VAL A 182 11.95 15.56 -15.68
CA VAL A 182 10.81 16.26 -16.30
C VAL A 182 9.60 15.33 -16.40
N ILE A 183 9.83 14.08 -16.79
CA ILE A 183 8.80 13.04 -16.86
C ILE A 183 8.27 12.73 -15.45
N GLU A 184 9.14 12.63 -14.45
CA GLU A 184 8.75 12.44 -13.05
C GLU A 184 7.90 13.59 -12.54
N ARG A 185 8.27 14.84 -12.84
CA ARG A 185 7.50 16.00 -12.43
C ARG A 185 6.07 15.90 -12.95
N ALA A 186 5.87 15.63 -14.24
CA ALA A 186 4.53 15.49 -14.81
C ALA A 186 3.76 14.35 -14.14
N TYR A 187 4.39 13.19 -13.96
CA TYR A 187 3.77 12.05 -13.27
C TYR A 187 3.39 12.38 -11.82
N ASN A 188 4.23 13.12 -11.10
CA ASN A 188 3.95 13.51 -9.73
C ASN A 188 2.75 14.45 -9.61
N LEU A 189 2.38 15.19 -10.66
CA LEU A 189 1.24 16.11 -10.66
C LEU A 189 -0.10 15.48 -11.03
N CYS A 190 -0.12 14.27 -11.62
CA CYS A 190 -1.36 13.60 -12.04
C CYS A 190 -1.49 12.14 -11.61
N SER A 191 -0.39 11.48 -11.24
CA SER A 191 -0.30 10.05 -10.93
C SER A 191 -0.86 9.14 -12.03
N ASP A 192 -0.69 9.56 -13.29
CA ASP A 192 -1.24 8.94 -14.49
C ASP A 192 -0.12 8.69 -15.51
N LEU A 193 0.43 7.46 -15.51
CA LEU A 193 1.50 7.06 -16.43
C LEU A 193 1.05 7.10 -17.89
N GLY A 194 -0.20 6.74 -18.16
CA GLY A 194 -0.74 6.72 -19.51
C GLY A 194 -0.79 8.13 -20.08
N LEU A 195 -1.35 9.09 -19.34
CA LEU A 195 -1.41 10.50 -19.74
C LEU A 195 -0.01 11.09 -19.95
N VAL A 196 0.94 10.78 -19.07
CA VAL A 196 2.33 11.24 -19.19
C VAL A 196 2.99 10.68 -20.45
N GLY A 197 2.87 9.37 -20.68
CA GLY A 197 3.36 8.71 -21.88
C GLY A 197 2.72 9.31 -23.14
N PHE A 198 1.40 9.31 -23.21
CA PHE A 198 0.65 9.90 -24.32
C PHE A 198 1.11 11.32 -24.61
N THR A 199 1.21 12.18 -23.59
CA THR A 199 1.63 13.59 -23.76
C THR A 199 3.05 13.68 -24.32
N LEU A 200 3.99 12.90 -23.78
CA LEU A 200 5.38 12.89 -24.24
C LEU A 200 5.49 12.45 -25.71
N PHE A 201 4.82 11.36 -26.09
CA PHE A 201 4.96 10.78 -27.43
C PHE A 201 4.06 11.43 -28.49
N SER A 202 2.97 12.12 -28.10
CA SER A 202 2.10 12.84 -29.05
C SER A 202 2.40 14.34 -29.17
N LYS A 203 2.73 15.02 -28.05
CA LYS A 203 2.90 16.49 -27.99
C LYS A 203 4.33 16.93 -27.72
N GLY A 204 5.21 16.01 -27.34
CA GLY A 204 6.63 16.27 -27.13
C GLY A 204 6.97 16.84 -25.75
N LEU A 205 8.27 17.10 -25.56
CA LEU A 205 8.85 17.47 -24.27
C LEU A 205 8.36 18.83 -23.74
N ASP A 206 8.09 19.81 -24.59
CA ASP A 206 7.66 21.14 -24.15
C ASP A 206 6.26 21.08 -23.51
N ALA A 207 5.35 20.29 -24.08
CA ALA A 207 4.05 20.03 -23.46
C ALA A 207 4.18 19.35 -22.08
N LEU A 208 5.22 18.54 -21.88
CA LEU A 208 5.49 17.90 -20.59
C LEU A 208 6.13 18.86 -19.57
N ARG A 209 6.95 19.82 -20.03
CA ARG A 209 7.47 20.90 -19.18
C ARG A 209 6.35 21.81 -18.71
N ASP A 210 5.40 22.10 -19.58
CA ASP A 210 4.21 22.92 -19.29
C ASP A 210 3.07 22.14 -18.61
N PHE A 211 3.29 20.87 -18.28
CA PHE A 211 2.29 20.02 -17.63
C PHE A 211 1.78 20.66 -16.35
N LYS A 212 0.45 20.78 -16.25
CA LYS A 212 -0.28 21.44 -15.17
C LYS A 212 -1.00 20.44 -14.28
N VAL A 213 -1.22 20.85 -13.03
CA VAL A 213 -2.13 20.18 -12.11
C VAL A 213 -3.53 20.11 -12.72
N GLN A 214 -4.20 18.97 -12.54
CA GLN A 214 -5.57 18.73 -13.00
C GLN A 214 -6.43 18.28 -11.81
N VAL A 215 -7.47 19.04 -11.49
CA VAL A 215 -8.43 18.64 -10.46
C VAL A 215 -9.10 17.32 -10.87
N GLY A 216 -9.31 16.43 -9.90
CA GLY A 216 -9.76 15.06 -10.15
C GLY A 216 -8.66 14.05 -10.48
N LYS A 217 -7.41 14.49 -10.69
CA LYS A 217 -6.23 13.60 -10.80
C LYS A 217 -5.29 13.83 -9.62
N PRO A 218 -5.08 12.84 -8.74
CA PRO A 218 -4.33 13.05 -7.51
C PRO A 218 -2.85 13.36 -7.78
N ILE A 219 -2.35 14.36 -7.08
CA ILE A 219 -0.93 14.68 -6.98
C ILE A 219 -0.29 13.65 -6.05
N ARG A 220 0.90 13.14 -6.39
CA ARG A 220 1.62 12.23 -5.50
C ARG A 220 1.92 12.91 -4.18
N MET A 221 1.48 12.28 -3.09
CA MET A 221 1.66 12.83 -1.76
C MET A 221 3.14 12.91 -1.35
N ALA A 222 3.55 14.05 -0.80
CA ALA A 222 4.88 14.26 -0.21
C ALA A 222 5.09 13.34 1.01
N LEU A 223 6.31 12.84 1.20
CA LEU A 223 6.65 11.92 2.28
C LEU A 223 7.62 12.58 3.27
N ALA A 224 7.43 12.30 4.56
CA ALA A 224 8.30 12.79 5.60
C ALA A 224 9.46 11.84 5.89
N GLU A 225 10.66 12.41 6.02
CA GLU A 225 11.81 11.78 6.67
C GLU A 225 11.58 11.63 8.18
N ARG A 226 12.49 10.92 8.84
CA ARG A 226 12.47 10.75 10.31
C ARG A 226 13.77 11.23 10.91
N LEU A 227 13.67 11.88 12.07
CA LEU A 227 14.79 12.19 12.95
C LEU A 227 14.39 11.91 14.40
N PRO A 228 15.35 11.57 15.28
CA PRO A 228 15.09 11.10 16.63
C PRO A 228 14.83 12.22 17.65
N SER A 229 15.20 13.48 17.36
CA SER A 229 15.13 14.57 18.33
C SER A 229 14.81 15.93 17.70
N ALA A 230 14.35 16.86 18.54
CA ALA A 230 14.12 18.25 18.17
C ALA A 230 15.40 18.96 17.71
N GLU A 231 16.50 18.70 18.41
CA GLU A 231 17.81 19.28 18.16
C GLU A 231 18.33 18.90 16.78
N GLU A 232 18.18 17.63 16.39
CA GLU A 232 18.55 17.16 15.05
C GLU A 232 17.66 17.77 13.97
N ILE A 233 16.35 17.91 14.24
CA ILE A 233 15.42 18.56 13.30
C ILE A 233 15.84 20.01 13.05
N ILE A 234 16.00 20.81 14.10
CA ILE A 234 16.40 22.21 13.98
C ILE A 234 17.78 22.33 13.35
N SER A 235 18.74 21.48 13.73
CA SER A 235 20.07 21.47 13.09
C SER A 235 19.99 21.13 11.60
N LYS A 236 19.01 20.33 11.17
CA LYS A 236 18.88 19.88 9.78
C LYS A 236 18.17 20.87 8.88
N ILE A 237 17.11 21.52 9.36
CA ILE A 237 16.23 22.36 8.53
C ILE A 237 16.04 23.78 9.04
N GLY A 238 16.63 24.11 10.20
CA GLY A 238 16.53 25.43 10.81
C GLY A 238 15.09 25.78 11.18
N ARG A 239 14.72 27.03 10.91
CA ARG A 239 13.36 27.56 11.13
C ARG A 239 12.31 26.72 10.40
N CYS A 240 11.38 26.15 11.15
CA CYS A 240 10.37 25.23 10.63
C CYS A 240 8.98 25.53 11.19
N SER A 241 7.94 25.10 10.47
CA SER A 241 6.57 25.02 10.97
C SER A 241 6.37 23.64 11.57
N VAL A 242 5.89 23.56 12.81
CA VAL A 242 5.66 22.32 13.54
C VAL A 242 4.16 22.12 13.70
N GLU A 243 3.67 20.97 13.25
CA GLU A 243 2.27 20.58 13.30
C GLU A 243 2.10 19.26 14.05
N PRO A 244 0.92 18.98 14.65
CA PRO A 244 0.65 17.68 15.23
C PRO A 244 0.69 16.58 14.16
N LYS A 245 1.27 15.44 14.51
CA LYS A 245 1.21 14.25 13.68
C LYS A 245 -0.06 13.47 14.03
N PHE A 246 -1.11 13.78 13.31
CA PHE A 246 -2.36 13.03 13.32
C PHE A 246 -2.16 11.56 12.89
N ASP A 247 -2.98 10.67 13.45
CA ASP A 247 -2.98 9.23 13.20
C ASP A 247 -4.33 8.78 12.62
N GLY A 248 -4.60 9.18 11.37
CA GLY A 248 -5.91 9.03 10.73
C GLY A 248 -5.82 8.52 9.29
N PHE A 249 -6.75 8.99 8.47
CA PHE A 249 -6.69 8.79 7.02
C PHE A 249 -6.13 10.03 6.35
N ARG A 250 -4.91 9.95 5.83
CA ARG A 250 -4.40 10.98 4.93
C ARG A 250 -5.28 11.09 3.69
N CYS A 251 -5.86 12.26 3.50
CA CYS A 251 -6.82 12.59 2.45
C CYS A 251 -6.29 13.75 1.61
N GLN A 252 -6.30 13.59 0.28
CA GLN A 252 -6.15 14.67 -0.67
C GLN A 252 -7.53 14.96 -1.26
N ILE A 253 -8.10 16.11 -0.90
CA ILE A 253 -9.44 16.53 -1.33
C ILE A 253 -9.30 17.38 -2.58
N HIS A 254 -9.97 16.95 -3.64
CA HIS A 254 -10.12 17.69 -4.89
C HIS A 254 -11.55 18.22 -4.96
N LYS A 255 -11.70 19.53 -5.07
CA LYS A 255 -12.97 20.21 -5.31
C LYS A 255 -13.00 20.76 -6.73
N ASP A 256 -14.04 20.43 -7.49
CA ASP A 256 -14.41 21.07 -8.76
C ASP A 256 -15.91 21.41 -8.72
N GLY A 257 -16.23 22.63 -8.27
CA GLY A 257 -17.60 23.03 -7.93
C GLY A 257 -18.19 22.11 -6.86
N ASP A 258 -19.32 21.47 -7.17
CA ASP A 258 -19.98 20.49 -6.29
C ASP A 258 -19.40 19.07 -6.39
N ASN A 259 -18.52 18.81 -7.36
CA ASN A 259 -17.88 17.52 -7.53
C ASN A 259 -16.65 17.42 -6.63
N ILE A 260 -16.76 16.63 -5.56
CA ILE A 260 -15.67 16.38 -4.62
C ILE A 260 -15.13 14.98 -4.87
N LYS A 261 -13.80 14.86 -4.96
CA LYS A 261 -13.10 13.58 -4.87
C LYS A 261 -12.15 13.58 -3.67
N ILE A 262 -12.08 12.46 -2.97
CA ILE A 262 -11.18 12.27 -1.82
C ILE A 262 -10.27 11.09 -2.13
N PHE A 263 -8.98 11.37 -2.29
CA PHE A 263 -7.97 10.35 -2.55
C PHE A 263 -7.22 9.98 -1.28
N SER A 264 -7.00 8.68 -1.10
CA SER A 264 -6.24 8.13 0.02
C SER A 264 -4.73 8.32 -0.15
N ARG A 265 -3.96 7.92 0.87
CA ARG A 265 -2.49 7.84 0.79
C ARG A 265 -1.96 7.05 -0.41
N ASN A 266 -2.66 6.00 -0.82
CA ASN A 266 -2.30 5.17 -1.96
C ASN A 266 -2.94 5.66 -3.26
N LEU A 267 -3.54 6.85 -3.22
CA LEU A 267 -4.23 7.53 -4.31
C LEU A 267 -5.49 6.78 -4.76
N GLU A 268 -6.07 5.94 -3.90
CA GLU A 268 -7.36 5.30 -4.16
C GLU A 268 -8.49 6.31 -3.91
N ASP A 269 -9.53 6.31 -4.76
CA ASP A 269 -10.72 7.14 -4.55
C ASP A 269 -11.58 6.55 -3.40
N ASN A 270 -11.62 7.28 -2.28
CA ASN A 270 -12.40 6.94 -1.08
C ASN A 270 -13.64 7.84 -0.92
N THR A 271 -14.04 8.58 -1.96
CA THR A 271 -15.09 9.61 -1.89
C THR A 271 -16.39 9.08 -1.27
N GLU A 272 -16.85 7.91 -1.74
CA GLU A 272 -18.09 7.28 -1.26
C GLU A 272 -18.02 6.85 0.22
N MET A 273 -16.82 6.65 0.77
CA MET A 273 -16.65 6.24 2.17
C MET A 273 -16.81 7.40 3.15
N PHE A 274 -16.64 8.64 2.69
CA PHE A 274 -16.56 9.83 3.54
C PHE A 274 -17.54 10.94 3.10
N PRO A 275 -18.87 10.68 3.11
CA PRO A 275 -19.87 11.65 2.68
C PRO A 275 -19.92 12.92 3.56
N ASP A 276 -19.59 12.78 4.84
CA ASP A 276 -19.38 13.89 5.80
C ASP A 276 -18.28 14.85 5.32
N LEU A 277 -17.11 14.33 4.97
CA LEU A 277 -16.00 15.13 4.44
C LEU A 277 -16.33 15.74 3.08
N VAL A 278 -17.10 15.04 2.24
CA VAL A 278 -17.59 15.56 0.96
C VAL A 278 -18.49 16.78 1.19
N GLU A 279 -19.43 16.69 2.12
CA GLU A 279 -20.32 17.82 2.45
C GLU A 279 -19.54 18.99 3.06
N GLY A 280 -18.62 18.70 3.99
CA GLY A 280 -17.71 19.70 4.56
C GLY A 280 -16.87 20.40 3.49
N ALA A 281 -16.32 19.66 2.53
CA ALA A 281 -15.54 20.21 1.43
C ALA A 281 -16.36 21.15 0.54
N ARG A 282 -17.61 20.79 0.21
CA ARG A 282 -18.49 21.67 -0.58
C ARG A 282 -18.76 22.99 0.13
N LYS A 283 -19.07 22.93 1.43
CA LYS A 283 -19.50 24.11 2.21
C LYS A 283 -18.34 24.98 2.69
N GLN A 284 -17.23 24.37 3.12
CA GLN A 284 -16.15 25.07 3.82
C GLN A 284 -14.97 25.44 2.92
N ILE A 285 -14.75 24.82 1.76
CA ILE A 285 -13.70 25.25 0.84
C ILE A 285 -14.25 26.39 -0.01
N GLY A 286 -13.80 27.62 0.20
CA GLY A 286 -14.35 28.83 -0.43
C GLY A 286 -14.03 29.03 -1.92
N ALA A 287 -13.17 28.20 -2.51
CA ALA A 287 -12.82 28.25 -3.94
C ALA A 287 -13.75 27.38 -4.79
N GLU A 288 -13.80 27.67 -6.09
CA GLU A 288 -14.49 26.84 -7.07
C GLU A 288 -13.69 25.57 -7.35
N LYS A 289 -12.38 25.71 -7.55
CA LYS A 289 -11.46 24.59 -7.77
C LYS A 289 -10.34 24.60 -6.76
N ALA A 290 -10.13 23.50 -6.04
CA ALA A 290 -9.05 23.41 -5.07
C ALA A 290 -8.51 21.98 -4.90
N ILE A 291 -7.25 21.88 -4.48
CA ILE A 291 -6.65 20.63 -3.99
C ILE A 291 -5.98 20.91 -2.65
N ILE A 292 -6.50 20.32 -1.58
CA ILE A 292 -5.94 20.41 -0.23
C ILE A 292 -5.56 19.04 0.32
N GLU A 293 -4.62 19.01 1.24
CA GLU A 293 -4.26 17.81 2.00
C GLU A 293 -4.56 17.97 3.47
N GLY A 294 -5.04 16.89 4.09
CA GLY A 294 -5.29 16.81 5.51
C GLY A 294 -5.29 15.38 6.03
N GLU A 295 -5.41 15.24 7.34
CA GLU A 295 -5.66 13.96 7.98
C GLU A 295 -7.10 13.91 8.48
N ALA A 296 -7.86 12.91 8.06
CA ALA A 296 -9.21 12.67 8.55
C ALA A 296 -9.20 11.77 9.78
N LEU A 297 -9.83 12.23 10.86
CA LEU A 297 -9.87 11.56 12.16
C LEU A 297 -11.28 11.61 12.73
N ALA A 298 -11.68 10.55 13.44
CA ALA A 298 -12.85 10.64 14.29
C ALA A 298 -12.49 11.51 15.51
N PHE A 299 -13.39 12.44 15.86
CA PHE A 299 -13.17 13.40 16.92
C PHE A 299 -14.39 13.44 17.86
N ASN A 300 -14.15 13.37 19.16
CA ASN A 300 -15.19 13.53 20.17
C ASN A 300 -15.30 15.01 20.53
N GLU A 301 -16.39 15.66 20.12
CA GLU A 301 -16.61 17.08 20.41
C GLU A 301 -16.90 17.36 21.89
N GLU A 302 -17.58 16.45 22.60
CA GLU A 302 -17.92 16.64 24.01
C GLU A 302 -16.67 16.57 24.90
N ALA A 303 -15.78 15.61 24.61
CA ALA A 303 -14.54 15.42 25.34
C ALA A 303 -13.38 16.29 24.81
N GLN A 304 -13.51 16.88 23.62
CA GLN A 304 -12.42 17.53 22.88
C GLN A 304 -11.21 16.61 22.67
N GLU A 305 -11.47 15.32 22.40
CA GLU A 305 -10.46 14.28 22.30
C GLU A 305 -10.45 13.59 20.93
N PHE A 306 -9.27 13.20 20.47
CA PHE A 306 -9.10 12.40 19.26
C PHE A 306 -9.36 10.93 19.55
N PHE A 307 -10.17 10.29 18.71
CA PHE A 307 -10.29 8.84 18.79
C PHE A 307 -9.01 8.16 18.27
N PRO A 308 -8.55 7.07 18.92
CA PRO A 308 -7.43 6.29 18.41
C PRO A 308 -7.67 5.80 16.98
N PHE A 309 -6.59 5.59 16.21
CA PHE A 309 -6.71 5.08 14.84
C PHE A 309 -7.49 3.76 14.73
N GLN A 310 -7.41 2.89 15.74
CA GLN A 310 -8.17 1.63 15.79
C GLN A 310 -9.69 1.83 15.83
N VAL A 311 -10.15 2.98 16.34
CA VAL A 311 -11.57 3.37 16.31
C VAL A 311 -11.87 4.05 14.99
N THR A 312 -11.04 5.02 14.57
CA THR A 312 -11.18 5.74 13.29
C THR A 312 -11.22 4.78 12.09
N VAL A 313 -10.44 3.68 12.10
CA VAL A 313 -10.41 2.71 11.00
C VAL A 313 -11.76 2.05 10.75
N GLN A 314 -12.63 1.99 11.76
CA GLN A 314 -13.98 1.44 11.65
C GLN A 314 -14.87 2.24 10.68
N ARG A 315 -14.50 3.50 10.38
CA ARG A 315 -15.15 4.34 9.36
C ARG A 315 -14.88 3.88 7.93
N LYS A 316 -13.83 3.10 7.68
CA LYS A 316 -13.51 2.60 6.34
C LYS A 316 -14.44 1.44 5.95
N ARG A 317 -15.71 1.75 5.64
CA ARG A 317 -16.74 0.78 5.24
C ARG A 317 -17.41 1.16 3.94
N LYS A 318 -17.97 0.15 3.26
CA LYS A 318 -18.78 0.31 2.03
C LYS A 318 -20.29 0.19 2.28
N TYR A 319 -20.71 -0.22 3.49
CA TYR A 319 -22.10 -0.43 3.87
C TYR A 319 -22.35 0.23 5.24
N GLU A 320 -23.61 0.60 5.51
CA GLU A 320 -24.05 1.23 6.77
C GLU A 320 -23.31 2.55 7.09
N ILE A 321 -22.94 3.29 6.05
CA ILE A 321 -22.10 4.50 6.17
C ILE A 321 -22.80 5.57 7.03
N GLU A 322 -24.12 5.74 6.88
CA GLU A 322 -24.93 6.71 7.63
C GLU A 322 -24.93 6.43 9.14
N THR A 323 -25.14 5.17 9.54
CA THR A 323 -25.14 4.76 10.95
C THR A 323 -23.78 5.02 11.60
N VAL A 324 -22.70 4.57 10.96
CA VAL A 324 -21.34 4.74 11.51
C VAL A 324 -20.89 6.20 11.46
N MET A 325 -21.45 7.02 10.57
CA MET A 325 -21.17 8.46 10.51
C MET A 325 -21.76 9.21 11.69
N ALA A 326 -22.95 8.83 12.15
CA ALA A 326 -23.56 9.39 13.34
C ALA A 326 -22.76 9.06 14.61
N ASP A 327 -22.24 7.84 14.71
CA ASP A 327 -21.49 7.38 15.89
C ASP A 327 -20.05 7.92 15.91
N LEU A 328 -19.42 8.11 14.75
CA LEU A 328 -18.00 8.46 14.60
C LEU A 328 -17.80 9.50 13.48
N PRO A 329 -18.25 10.76 13.67
CA PRO A 329 -18.10 11.81 12.66
C PRO A 329 -16.61 12.08 12.38
N LEU A 330 -16.25 12.16 11.10
CA LEU A 330 -14.88 12.50 10.69
C LEU A 330 -14.71 14.01 10.58
N LYS A 331 -13.58 14.49 11.10
CA LYS A 331 -13.06 15.84 10.83
C LYS A 331 -11.77 15.73 10.03
N LEU A 332 -11.59 16.63 9.07
CA LEU A 332 -10.35 16.79 8.34
C LEU A 332 -9.50 17.88 8.99
N PHE A 333 -8.30 17.53 9.44
CA PHE A 333 -7.28 18.48 9.86
C PHE A 333 -6.38 18.81 8.66
N ALA A 334 -6.74 19.85 7.92
CA ALA A 334 -6.06 20.32 6.73
C ALA A 334 -4.70 20.95 7.06
N PHE A 335 -3.65 20.48 6.37
CA PHE A 335 -2.27 20.86 6.64
C PHE A 335 -1.50 21.40 5.42
N ASP A 336 -2.01 21.27 4.19
CA ASP A 336 -1.38 21.86 2.99
C ASP A 336 -2.40 22.21 1.90
N LEU A 337 -2.01 23.12 1.02
CA LEU A 337 -2.75 23.52 -0.18
C LEU A 337 -1.86 23.33 -1.40
N LEU A 338 -2.34 22.60 -2.41
CA LEU A 338 -1.57 22.27 -3.60
C LEU A 338 -2.03 23.06 -4.83
N TYR A 339 -3.30 23.44 -4.89
CA TYR A 339 -3.89 24.12 -6.04
C TYR A 339 -5.13 24.89 -5.65
N VAL A 340 -5.36 26.06 -6.28
CA VAL A 340 -6.61 26.81 -6.17
C VAL A 340 -6.87 27.64 -7.43
N ASP A 341 -8.08 27.56 -7.97
CA ASP A 341 -8.65 28.41 -9.04
C ASP A 341 -7.68 28.74 -10.20
N GLY A 342 -7.01 27.72 -10.76
CA GLY A 342 -6.10 27.89 -11.89
C GLY A 342 -4.62 27.99 -11.52
N GLU A 343 -4.32 28.21 -10.24
CA GLU A 343 -2.95 28.43 -9.76
C GLU A 343 -2.37 27.17 -9.08
N ASP A 344 -1.19 26.75 -9.56
CA ASP A 344 -0.39 25.68 -8.98
C ASP A 344 0.42 26.23 -7.79
N TYR A 345 0.10 25.78 -6.60
CA TYR A 345 0.79 26.17 -5.36
C TYR A 345 1.95 25.23 -5.03
N THR A 346 2.11 24.10 -5.72
CA THR A 346 3.18 23.13 -5.43
C THR A 346 4.60 23.72 -5.49
N PRO A 347 4.93 24.67 -6.38
CA PRO A 347 6.27 25.28 -6.41
C PRO A 347 6.48 26.35 -5.33
N LYS A 348 5.41 26.82 -4.67
CA LYS A 348 5.49 27.92 -3.70
C LYS A 348 5.99 27.47 -2.33
N PRO A 349 6.66 28.34 -1.56
CA PRO A 349 7.05 28.09 -0.18
C PRO A 349 5.90 27.59 0.70
N TYR A 350 6.18 26.70 1.66
CA TYR A 350 5.16 26.14 2.56
C TYR A 350 4.36 27.23 3.28
N ILE A 351 5.01 28.32 3.71
CA ILE A 351 4.32 29.40 4.41
C ILE A 351 3.21 30.04 3.56
N GLU A 352 3.47 30.28 2.27
CA GLU A 352 2.47 30.87 1.36
C GLU A 352 1.29 29.91 1.12
N ARG A 353 1.59 28.61 0.96
CA ARG A 353 0.54 27.58 0.83
C ARG A 353 -0.31 27.52 2.08
N ARG A 354 0.32 27.63 3.25
CA ARG A 354 -0.34 27.57 4.55
C ARG A 354 -1.24 28.77 4.83
N GLU A 355 -0.77 29.98 4.51
CA GLU A 355 -1.56 31.21 4.61
C GLU A 355 -2.76 31.17 3.67
N LYS A 356 -2.54 30.74 2.42
CA LYS A 356 -3.63 30.60 1.45
C LYS A 356 -4.65 29.55 1.92
N LEU A 357 -4.21 28.41 2.44
CA LEU A 357 -5.10 27.40 3.04
C LEU A 357 -5.98 28.00 4.14
N LYS A 358 -5.39 28.77 5.08
CA LYS A 358 -6.14 29.44 6.15
C LYS A 358 -7.21 30.39 5.62
N SER A 359 -6.89 31.15 4.59
CA SER A 359 -7.86 32.07 3.96
C SER A 359 -8.95 31.36 3.15
N LEU A 360 -8.69 30.13 2.72
CA LEU A 360 -9.56 29.35 1.85
C LEU A 360 -10.65 28.60 2.62
N ILE A 361 -10.37 28.18 3.85
CA ILE A 361 -11.30 27.42 4.68
C ILE A 361 -12.25 28.38 5.41
N LEU A 362 -13.53 28.33 5.04
CA LEU A 362 -14.63 29.06 5.68
C LEU A 362 -15.00 28.43 7.03
N PRO A 363 -15.61 29.21 7.95
CA PRO A 363 -16.04 28.70 9.24
C PRO A 363 -16.96 27.47 9.14
N GLY A 364 -16.71 26.49 9.98
CA GLY A 364 -17.47 25.24 10.10
C GLY A 364 -16.71 24.26 11.00
N ASP A 365 -17.22 23.03 11.09
CA ASP A 365 -16.81 22.01 12.06
C ASP A 365 -16.19 20.76 11.45
N VAL A 366 -16.31 20.57 10.13
CA VAL A 366 -15.82 19.37 9.42
C VAL A 366 -14.38 19.54 8.93
N ILE A 367 -14.07 20.65 8.24
CA ILE A 367 -12.72 20.95 7.76
C ILE A 367 -12.09 21.99 8.67
N MET A 368 -11.08 21.57 9.41
CA MET A 368 -10.32 22.39 10.34
C MET A 368 -8.90 22.57 9.79
N VAL A 369 -8.34 23.77 9.90
CA VAL A 369 -6.92 23.95 9.62
C VAL A 369 -6.16 23.41 10.84
N ALA A 370 -5.22 22.48 10.62
CA ALA A 370 -4.40 21.93 11.71
C ALA A 370 -3.73 23.04 12.53
N ASP A 371 -3.45 22.84 13.81
CA ASP A 371 -2.64 23.81 14.56
C ASP A 371 -1.16 23.74 14.16
N SER A 372 -0.45 24.86 14.32
CA SER A 372 0.99 24.91 14.04
C SER A 372 1.70 26.05 14.74
N ILE A 373 2.96 25.83 15.14
CA ILE A 373 3.89 26.89 15.56
C ILE A 373 5.01 27.05 14.52
N ILE A 374 5.64 28.22 14.46
CA ILE A 374 6.88 28.42 13.70
C ILE A 374 7.99 28.68 14.70
N THR A 375 9.03 27.85 14.68
CA THR A 375 10.13 27.95 15.63
C THR A 375 11.47 27.57 15.00
N GLU A 376 12.53 28.06 15.63
CA GLU A 376 13.92 27.63 15.43
C GLU A 376 14.56 27.16 16.75
N ASP A 377 13.78 27.08 17.83
CA ASP A 377 14.23 26.62 19.15
C ASP A 377 13.82 25.14 19.36
N PRO A 378 14.79 24.23 19.54
CA PRO A 378 14.51 22.83 19.89
C PRO A 378 13.61 22.66 21.12
N LYS A 379 13.66 23.59 22.08
CA LYS A 379 12.84 23.52 23.30
C LYS A 379 11.36 23.76 23.02
N GLU A 380 11.02 24.74 22.19
CA GLU A 380 9.63 25.01 21.79
C GLU A 380 9.07 23.85 20.96
N LEU A 381 9.89 23.28 20.06
CA LEU A 381 9.51 22.10 19.28
C LEU A 381 9.28 20.88 20.18
N ASN A 382 10.16 20.65 21.16
CA ASN A 382 9.98 19.58 22.16
C ASN A 382 8.72 19.79 23.00
N LEU A 383 8.45 21.01 23.45
CA LEU A 383 7.22 21.32 24.21
C LEU A 383 5.97 21.03 23.36
N PHE A 384 5.97 21.44 22.09
CA PHE A 384 4.88 21.14 21.17
C PHE A 384 4.72 19.63 20.94
N PHE A 385 5.84 18.90 20.85
CA PHE A 385 5.83 17.45 20.78
C PHE A 385 5.22 16.78 22.02
N GLU A 386 5.65 17.15 23.22
CA GLU A 386 5.10 16.59 24.46
C GLU A 386 3.60 16.91 24.61
N ASN A 387 3.17 18.11 24.24
CA ASN A 387 1.74 18.47 24.22
C ASN A 387 0.95 17.59 23.24
N ALA A 388 1.47 17.37 22.02
CA ALA A 388 0.82 16.50 21.04
C ALA A 388 0.69 15.05 21.56
N ILE A 389 1.73 14.52 22.22
CA ILE A 389 1.68 13.20 22.87
C ILE A 389 0.67 13.18 24.02
N GLY A 390 0.64 14.23 24.85
CA GLY A 390 -0.32 14.37 25.95
C GLY A 390 -1.78 14.41 25.50
N SER A 391 -2.03 14.92 24.28
CA SER A 391 -3.35 14.87 23.62
C SER A 391 -3.64 13.56 22.87
N GLY A 392 -2.82 12.52 23.06
CA GLY A 392 -3.02 11.20 22.46
C GLY A 392 -2.60 11.08 20.99
N LEU A 393 -1.89 12.06 20.42
CA LEU A 393 -1.40 12.02 19.05
C LEU A 393 -0.05 11.30 18.94
N GLU A 394 0.34 10.91 17.72
CA GLU A 394 1.53 10.07 17.49
C GLU A 394 2.87 10.83 17.67
N GLY A 395 2.81 12.15 17.56
CA GLY A 395 3.96 13.04 17.64
C GLY A 395 3.74 14.32 16.84
N ILE A 396 4.76 14.76 16.10
CA ILE A 396 4.74 16.00 15.31
C ILE A 396 5.34 15.81 13.92
N VAL A 397 5.04 16.73 13.02
CA VAL A 397 5.69 16.90 11.73
C VAL A 397 6.25 18.31 11.65
N ALA A 398 7.57 18.43 11.53
CA ALA A 398 8.27 19.68 11.24
C ALA A 398 8.42 19.85 9.73
N LYS A 399 8.04 21.02 9.21
CA LYS A 399 8.06 21.36 7.79
C LYS A 399 8.94 22.59 7.56
N ARG A 400 9.86 22.52 6.61
CA ARG A 400 10.70 23.67 6.24
C ARG A 400 9.82 24.76 5.62
N VAL A 401 9.87 25.98 6.17
CA VAL A 401 8.91 27.06 5.83
C VAL A 401 9.05 27.61 4.41
N ASP A 402 10.26 27.55 3.86
CA ASP A 402 10.63 28.07 2.54
C ASP A 402 10.51 27.02 1.42
N ALA A 403 10.18 25.77 1.76
CA ALA A 403 10.28 24.66 0.83
C ALA A 403 9.05 24.54 -0.09
N PRO A 404 9.26 24.21 -1.37
CA PRO A 404 8.17 23.81 -2.25
C PRO A 404 7.57 22.47 -1.81
N TYR A 405 6.36 22.18 -2.27
CA TYR A 405 5.77 20.87 -2.15
C TYR A 405 6.44 19.91 -3.14
N GLN A 406 7.21 18.95 -2.62
CA GLN A 406 7.88 17.95 -3.45
C GLN A 406 7.05 16.67 -3.51
N ALA A 407 6.11 16.65 -4.46
CA ALA A 407 5.21 15.54 -4.71
C ALA A 407 5.96 14.22 -4.94
N GLY A 408 5.52 13.15 -4.28
CA GLY A 408 6.08 11.80 -4.39
C GLY A 408 7.49 11.60 -3.80
N ALA A 409 8.16 12.66 -3.35
CA ALA A 409 9.51 12.59 -2.82
C ALA A 409 9.51 12.36 -1.29
N ARG A 410 10.52 11.61 -0.83
CA ARG A 410 10.90 11.57 0.58
C ARG A 410 12.21 12.33 0.75
N ASN A 411 12.16 13.42 1.49
CA ASN A 411 13.29 14.32 1.72
C ASN A 411 13.09 15.03 3.06
N PHE A 412 14.04 15.89 3.42
CA PHE A 412 14.02 16.63 4.67
C PHE A 412 13.08 17.85 4.68
N ASN A 413 12.29 18.12 3.63
CA ASN A 413 11.33 19.23 3.70
C ASN A 413 10.31 18.97 4.80
N TRP A 414 9.91 17.70 5.00
CA TRP A 414 9.02 17.27 6.08
C TRP A 414 9.75 16.22 6.92
N ILE A 415 9.80 16.40 8.24
CA ILE A 415 10.44 15.48 9.18
C ILE A 415 9.46 15.15 10.30
N LYS A 416 9.24 13.87 10.56
CA LYS A 416 8.39 13.42 11.66
C LYS A 416 9.22 13.05 12.89
N LEU A 417 8.75 13.46 14.06
CA LEU A 417 9.21 13.04 15.37
C LEU A 417 8.06 12.32 16.07
N LYS A 418 8.29 11.11 16.58
CA LYS A 418 7.26 10.25 17.17
C LYS A 418 7.65 9.79 18.56
N ARG A 419 6.66 9.42 19.37
CA ARG A 419 6.87 8.78 20.68
C ARG A 419 7.78 7.57 20.61
N SER A 420 7.57 6.70 19.61
CA SER A 420 8.39 5.49 19.43
C SER A 420 9.86 5.76 19.08
N TYR A 421 10.23 7.01 18.75
CA TYR A 421 11.63 7.39 18.56
C TYR A 421 12.29 7.87 19.87
N LYS A 422 11.48 8.22 20.88
CA LYS A 422 11.92 8.34 22.28
C LYS A 422 11.86 7.00 23.03
N GLY A 423 11.09 6.04 22.52
CA GLY A 423 10.94 4.70 23.10
C GLY A 423 10.55 3.67 22.05
N GLU A 424 11.54 3.08 21.37
CA GLU A 424 11.37 1.71 20.86
C GLU A 424 11.00 0.83 22.07
N LEU A 425 10.43 -0.36 21.84
CA LEU A 425 10.73 -1.44 22.78
C LEU A 425 12.25 -1.54 22.73
N THR A 426 12.94 -0.94 23.71
CA THR A 426 14.41 -0.93 23.75
C THR A 426 14.95 -2.35 23.81
N ASP A 427 14.10 -3.30 24.17
CA ASP A 427 14.37 -4.72 24.24
C ASP A 427 13.80 -5.51 23.06
N THR A 428 14.57 -6.51 22.63
CA THR A 428 14.10 -7.57 21.73
C THR A 428 13.38 -8.66 22.52
N VAL A 429 12.51 -9.41 21.84
CA VAL A 429 11.77 -10.53 22.43
C VAL A 429 12.31 -11.84 21.86
N ASP A 430 12.68 -12.78 22.72
CA ASP A 430 13.08 -14.13 22.31
C ASP A 430 11.81 -14.98 22.15
N LEU A 431 11.53 -15.47 20.93
CA LEU A 431 10.31 -16.20 20.60
C LEU A 431 10.58 -17.62 20.11
N VAL A 432 9.73 -18.56 20.53
CA VAL A 432 9.75 -19.95 20.05
C VAL A 432 8.98 -20.06 18.74
N ILE A 433 9.54 -20.75 17.75
CA ILE A 433 8.85 -21.07 16.50
C ILE A 433 7.91 -22.26 16.72
N LEU A 434 6.64 -22.07 16.36
CA LEU A 434 5.54 -23.03 16.60
C LEU A 434 4.97 -23.62 15.31
N GLY A 435 5.31 -23.02 14.17
CA GLY A 435 4.93 -23.52 12.84
C GLY A 435 5.28 -22.53 11.74
N TYR A 436 4.97 -22.88 10.50
CA TYR A 436 5.17 -21.99 9.36
C TYR A 436 4.08 -22.11 8.30
N TYR A 437 3.95 -21.05 7.49
CA TYR A 437 3.03 -20.98 6.35
C TYR A 437 3.81 -21.14 5.05
N VAL A 438 3.24 -21.84 4.08
CA VAL A 438 3.85 -22.08 2.76
C VAL A 438 3.94 -20.77 1.97
N GLY A 439 5.06 -20.61 1.26
CA GLY A 439 5.33 -19.42 0.46
C GLY A 439 4.35 -19.26 -0.71
N ARG A 440 3.81 -18.04 -0.87
CA ARG A 440 2.99 -17.66 -2.02
C ARG A 440 3.73 -16.65 -2.89
N GLY A 441 3.50 -16.69 -4.20
CA GLY A 441 4.10 -15.78 -5.17
C GLY A 441 5.63 -15.89 -5.24
N ALA A 442 6.36 -14.79 -5.05
CA ALA A 442 7.82 -14.79 -5.16
C ALA A 442 8.50 -15.74 -4.16
N ARG A 443 7.82 -16.10 -3.06
CA ARG A 443 8.31 -17.05 -2.05
C ARG A 443 7.89 -18.49 -2.30
N THR A 444 7.13 -18.79 -3.35
CA THR A 444 6.76 -20.18 -3.70
C THR A 444 8.01 -21.03 -3.95
N LYS A 445 9.07 -20.46 -4.55
CA LYS A 445 10.38 -21.13 -4.72
C LYS A 445 11.06 -21.51 -3.39
N LEU A 446 10.75 -20.83 -2.28
CA LEU A 446 11.36 -21.08 -0.97
C LEU A 446 10.59 -22.15 -0.18
N GLY A 447 9.33 -22.44 -0.54
CA GLY A 447 8.47 -23.37 0.19
C GLY A 447 8.02 -22.89 1.58
N ILE A 448 8.49 -21.72 2.04
CA ILE A 448 8.14 -21.09 3.33
C ILE A 448 7.89 -19.59 3.11
N GLY A 449 6.89 -19.04 3.78
CA GLY A 449 6.43 -17.66 3.62
C GLY A 449 6.47 -16.82 4.89
N SER A 450 6.13 -17.40 6.04
CA SER A 450 6.11 -16.73 7.35
C SER A 450 6.12 -17.74 8.49
N LEU A 451 6.61 -17.32 9.66
CA LEU A 451 6.67 -18.12 10.89
C LEU A 451 5.49 -17.77 11.82
N LEU A 452 4.94 -18.78 12.49
CA LEU A 452 4.09 -18.60 13.67
C LEU A 452 5.00 -18.71 14.90
N ALA A 453 4.99 -17.69 15.76
CA ALA A 453 5.88 -17.62 16.91
C ALA A 453 5.11 -17.31 18.20
N GLY A 454 5.63 -17.81 19.31
CA GLY A 454 5.03 -17.65 20.63
C GLY A 454 6.03 -17.46 21.76
N VAL A 455 5.49 -17.15 22.92
CA VAL A 455 6.16 -16.98 24.20
C VAL A 455 5.85 -18.15 25.11
N TYR A 456 6.69 -18.38 26.11
CA TYR A 456 6.48 -19.44 27.08
C TYR A 456 5.59 -18.98 28.23
N ASP A 457 4.71 -19.84 28.71
CA ASP A 457 3.89 -19.63 29.89
C ASP A 457 4.30 -20.65 30.96
N PRO A 458 5.12 -20.24 31.95
CA PRO A 458 5.58 -21.12 33.01
C PRO A 458 4.46 -21.67 33.90
N GLU A 459 3.33 -20.98 34.01
CA GLU A 459 2.22 -21.40 34.90
C GLU A 459 1.47 -22.59 34.32
N SER A 460 1.27 -22.60 33.01
CA SER A 460 0.55 -23.67 32.30
C SER A 460 1.48 -24.67 31.60
N ASP A 461 2.79 -24.43 31.61
CA ASP A 461 3.80 -25.18 30.84
C ASP A 461 3.44 -25.26 29.34
N THR A 462 3.01 -24.13 28.78
CA THR A 462 2.60 -24.03 27.36
C THR A 462 3.27 -22.89 26.62
N PHE A 463 3.30 -22.98 25.29
CA PHE A 463 3.71 -21.93 24.39
C PHE A 463 2.48 -21.24 23.82
N LYS A 464 2.36 -19.94 24.05
CA LYS A 464 1.23 -19.10 23.63
C LYS A 464 1.66 -18.17 22.49
N THR A 465 0.90 -18.15 21.41
CA THR A 465 1.23 -17.36 20.21
C THR A 465 1.18 -15.86 20.49
N VAL A 466 2.12 -15.11 19.89
CA VAL A 466 2.22 -13.65 20.03
C VAL A 466 2.56 -12.94 18.70
N ALA A 467 3.02 -13.67 17.68
CA ALA A 467 3.41 -13.05 16.42
C ALA A 467 3.28 -13.99 15.22
N LYS A 468 3.00 -13.39 14.06
CA LYS A 468 3.25 -13.97 12.73
C LYS A 468 4.34 -13.15 12.04
N ILE A 469 5.45 -13.79 11.68
CA ILE A 469 6.68 -13.09 11.26
C ILE A 469 6.99 -13.39 9.80
N GLY A 470 6.99 -12.35 8.96
CA GLY A 470 7.24 -12.46 7.51
C GLY A 470 8.51 -11.76 7.02
N SER A 471 9.29 -11.16 7.92
CA SER A 471 10.46 -10.32 7.60
C SER A 471 11.59 -10.49 8.62
N GLY A 472 12.80 -10.07 8.25
CA GLY A 472 14.00 -10.14 9.10
C GLY A 472 15.02 -11.18 8.65
N LEU A 473 14.59 -12.19 7.87
CA LEU A 473 15.47 -13.21 7.30
C LEU A 473 15.77 -12.94 5.82
N THR A 474 17.01 -13.19 5.41
CA THR A 474 17.46 -13.28 4.02
C THR A 474 16.89 -14.51 3.30
N GLU A 475 16.97 -14.57 1.97
CA GLU A 475 16.48 -15.75 1.22
C GLU A 475 17.19 -17.05 1.65
N GLU A 476 18.52 -17.00 1.87
CA GLU A 476 19.31 -18.14 2.33
C GLU A 476 18.88 -18.61 3.72
N GLU A 477 18.62 -17.67 4.63
CA GLU A 477 18.13 -17.98 5.96
C GLU A 477 16.71 -18.55 5.95
N TRP A 478 15.84 -18.11 5.04
CA TRP A 478 14.52 -18.73 4.87
C TRP A 478 14.63 -20.19 4.45
N ILE A 479 15.52 -20.51 3.50
CA ILE A 479 15.76 -21.89 3.05
C ILE A 479 16.30 -22.73 4.22
N LYS A 480 17.30 -22.21 4.94
CA LYS A 480 17.88 -22.88 6.11
C LYS A 480 16.84 -23.10 7.22
N MET A 481 16.03 -22.08 7.51
CA MET A 481 14.96 -22.15 8.51
C MET A 481 13.95 -23.23 8.13
N LYS A 482 13.51 -23.28 6.87
CA LYS A 482 12.61 -24.34 6.40
C LYS A 482 13.22 -25.73 6.60
N GLY A 483 14.48 -25.92 6.21
CA GLY A 483 15.17 -27.20 6.41
C GLY A 483 15.18 -27.64 7.88
N LEU A 484 15.54 -26.74 8.79
CA LEU A 484 15.53 -27.00 10.23
C LEU A 484 14.13 -27.35 10.75
N LEU A 485 13.10 -26.63 10.29
CA LEU A 485 11.71 -26.81 10.73
C LEU A 485 11.07 -28.08 10.17
N ASP A 486 11.44 -28.48 8.96
CA ASP A 486 10.96 -29.74 8.36
C ASP A 486 11.43 -30.98 9.12
N GLU A 487 12.64 -30.95 9.71
CA GLU A 487 13.17 -32.04 10.55
C GLU A 487 12.36 -32.29 11.82
N ILE A 488 11.62 -31.28 12.28
CA ILE A 488 10.83 -31.32 13.52
C ILE A 488 9.34 -31.09 13.26
N ARG A 489 8.92 -31.27 12.01
CA ARG A 489 7.53 -31.16 11.60
C ARG A 489 6.67 -32.19 12.30
N VAL A 490 5.46 -31.79 12.65
CA VAL A 490 4.40 -32.68 13.17
C VAL A 490 3.11 -32.48 12.39
N ASP A 491 2.27 -33.52 12.37
CA ASP A 491 1.02 -33.50 11.60
C ASP A 491 -0.08 -32.69 12.31
N ASN A 492 -0.04 -32.61 13.64
CA ASN A 492 -1.06 -31.95 14.46
C ASN A 492 -0.40 -30.94 15.40
N LYS A 493 -1.19 -29.98 15.89
CA LYS A 493 -0.75 -28.99 16.88
C LYS A 493 -0.15 -29.69 18.11
N PRO A 494 1.10 -29.39 18.52
CA PRO A 494 1.69 -29.99 19.72
C PRO A 494 0.85 -29.69 20.97
N SER A 495 0.83 -30.61 21.93
CA SER A 495 0.01 -30.51 23.14
C SER A 495 0.35 -29.30 24.01
N ARG A 496 1.64 -28.92 24.06
CA ARG A 496 2.14 -27.72 24.75
C ARG A 496 1.90 -26.42 23.98
N VAL A 497 1.22 -26.43 22.84
CA VAL A 497 1.00 -25.22 22.03
C VAL A 497 -0.46 -24.77 22.11
N VAL A 498 -0.67 -23.56 22.61
CA VAL A 498 -1.98 -22.91 22.69
C VAL A 498 -2.06 -21.85 21.60
N SER A 499 -2.83 -22.11 20.55
CA SER A 499 -3.01 -21.22 19.40
C SER A 499 -4.44 -21.27 18.87
N ILE A 500 -4.95 -20.12 18.45
CA ILE A 500 -6.15 -19.95 17.61
C ILE A 500 -5.77 -19.99 16.13
N LEU A 501 -4.57 -19.49 15.79
CA LEU A 501 -4.05 -19.51 14.44
C LEU A 501 -3.54 -20.91 14.07
N GLU A 502 -3.88 -21.36 12.87
CA GLU A 502 -3.36 -22.61 12.31
C GLU A 502 -2.32 -22.26 11.23
N PRO A 503 -1.06 -22.68 11.38
CA PRO A 503 -0.07 -22.66 10.31
C PRO A 503 -0.37 -23.78 9.30
N ASP A 504 0.18 -23.67 8.10
CA ASP A 504 0.10 -24.76 7.11
C ASP A 504 0.88 -25.99 7.59
N ILE A 505 1.94 -25.78 8.36
CA ILE A 505 2.83 -26.81 8.92
C ILE A 505 3.09 -26.53 10.40
N TRP A 506 2.75 -27.50 11.25
CA TRP A 506 3.10 -27.49 12.68
C TRP A 506 4.52 -28.05 12.90
N VAL A 507 5.20 -27.56 13.93
CA VAL A 507 6.52 -28.07 14.35
C VAL A 507 6.57 -28.24 15.86
N GLU A 508 7.46 -29.11 16.33
CA GLU A 508 7.79 -29.17 17.75
C GLU A 508 8.41 -27.84 18.23
N PRO A 509 8.00 -27.28 19.38
CA PRO A 509 8.63 -26.10 19.95
C PRO A 509 10.10 -26.39 20.29
N LYS A 510 11.02 -25.91 19.44
CA LYS A 510 12.45 -26.23 19.57
C LYS A 510 13.36 -25.04 19.33
N TYR A 511 13.11 -24.27 18.27
CA TYR A 511 13.98 -23.18 17.86
C TYR A 511 13.47 -21.84 18.38
N VAL A 512 14.38 -21.09 19.01
CA VAL A 512 14.13 -19.73 19.49
C VAL A 512 14.79 -18.72 18.57
N VAL A 513 14.11 -17.62 18.28
CA VAL A 513 14.63 -16.50 17.47
C VAL A 513 14.48 -15.19 18.24
N GLU A 514 15.44 -14.28 18.05
CA GLU A 514 15.36 -12.95 18.64
C GLU A 514 14.60 -12.03 17.70
N VAL A 515 13.56 -11.36 18.21
CA VAL A 515 12.62 -10.60 17.41
C VAL A 515 12.53 -9.17 17.91
N ARG A 516 12.70 -8.21 16.99
CA ARG A 516 12.40 -6.80 17.25
C ARG A 516 10.97 -6.49 16.84
N ALA A 517 10.28 -5.67 17.64
CA ALA A 517 8.95 -5.16 17.36
C ALA A 517 8.86 -3.68 17.73
N ASP A 518 7.91 -2.98 17.10
CA ASP A 518 7.74 -1.53 17.35
C ASP A 518 6.98 -1.29 18.67
N GLU A 519 6.00 -2.16 19.00
CA GLU A 519 5.17 -2.08 20.20
C GLU A 519 4.43 -3.41 20.44
N ILE A 520 3.91 -3.62 21.66
CA ILE A 520 2.93 -4.67 21.98
C ILE A 520 1.51 -4.09 21.93
N THR A 521 0.58 -4.81 21.31
CA THR A 521 -0.83 -4.43 21.15
C THR A 521 -1.76 -5.54 21.64
N ARG A 522 -3.02 -5.21 21.90
CA ARG A 522 -4.06 -6.23 22.18
C ARG A 522 -4.52 -6.89 20.88
N SER A 523 -4.75 -8.21 20.93
CA SER A 523 -5.05 -9.04 19.76
C SER A 523 -6.16 -10.06 20.03
N PRO A 524 -7.14 -10.20 19.13
CA PRO A 524 -8.17 -11.23 19.24
C PRO A 524 -7.68 -12.63 18.84
N VAL A 525 -6.63 -12.72 18.03
CA VAL A 525 -6.18 -13.97 17.37
C VAL A 525 -4.94 -14.60 18.01
N HIS A 526 -4.22 -13.85 18.83
CA HIS A 526 -3.07 -14.34 19.57
C HIS A 526 -3.46 -14.71 21.00
N THR A 527 -2.75 -15.68 21.57
CA THR A 527 -3.13 -16.36 22.82
C THR A 527 -2.26 -15.98 24.00
N ALA A 528 -1.13 -15.33 23.78
CA ALA A 528 -0.29 -14.80 24.87
C ALA A 528 -1.11 -13.84 25.74
N GLY A 529 -1.18 -14.11 27.05
CA GLY A 529 -1.94 -13.31 28.02
C GLY A 529 -3.45 -13.23 27.75
N LYS A 530 -4.02 -14.21 27.03
CA LYS A 530 -5.45 -14.28 26.75
C LYS A 530 -6.17 -15.11 27.82
N ASP A 531 -7.08 -14.47 28.55
CA ASP A 531 -8.01 -15.11 29.50
C ASP A 531 -9.44 -15.17 28.94
N GLU A 532 -10.35 -15.87 29.62
CA GLU A 532 -11.76 -16.00 29.20
C GLU A 532 -12.43 -14.62 29.08
N GLY A 533 -12.82 -14.27 27.85
CA GLY A 533 -13.48 -13.00 27.54
C GLY A 533 -12.53 -11.82 27.22
N GLU A 534 -11.22 -12.01 27.31
CA GLU A 534 -10.23 -10.95 27.04
C GLU A 534 -9.48 -11.12 25.70
N LEU A 535 -8.83 -10.04 25.27
CA LEU A 535 -7.89 -10.03 24.14
C LEU A 535 -6.48 -10.40 24.62
N GLY A 536 -5.79 -11.27 23.89
CA GLY A 536 -4.37 -11.56 24.12
C GLY A 536 -3.48 -10.42 23.65
N TYR A 537 -2.17 -10.67 23.60
CA TYR A 537 -1.16 -9.71 23.16
C TYR A 537 -0.55 -10.10 21.81
N ALA A 538 -0.08 -9.10 21.06
CA ALA A 538 0.64 -9.31 19.80
C ALA A 538 1.73 -8.27 19.57
N LEU A 539 2.82 -8.71 18.94
CA LEU A 539 3.90 -7.83 18.51
C LEU A 539 3.53 -7.12 17.21
N ARG A 540 3.70 -5.79 17.18
CA ARG A 540 3.49 -4.98 15.97
C ARG A 540 4.79 -4.87 15.17
N PHE A 541 4.68 -5.12 13.85
CA PHE A 541 5.81 -5.15 12.91
C PHE A 541 6.98 -6.04 13.33
N PRO A 542 6.73 -7.31 13.75
CA PRO A 542 7.79 -8.18 14.22
C PRO A 542 8.76 -8.53 13.08
N ARG A 543 10.06 -8.48 13.38
CA ARG A 543 11.15 -8.83 12.46
C ARG A 543 12.13 -9.70 13.21
N VAL A 544 12.54 -10.81 12.60
CA VAL A 544 13.67 -11.57 13.15
C VAL A 544 14.91 -10.68 13.09
N GLU A 545 15.53 -10.43 14.23
CA GLU A 545 16.75 -9.64 14.37
C GLU A 545 17.97 -10.55 14.39
N LYS A 546 17.90 -11.66 15.14
CA LYS A 546 18.89 -12.73 15.10
C LYS A 546 18.24 -14.05 14.74
N PHE A 547 18.94 -14.82 13.88
CA PHE A 547 18.59 -16.19 13.55
C PHE A 547 18.56 -17.08 14.81
N VAL A 548 18.32 -18.39 14.63
CA VAL A 548 18.19 -19.38 15.72
C VAL A 548 19.23 -19.19 16.82
N ARG A 549 18.74 -18.90 18.03
CA ARG A 549 19.51 -18.74 19.27
C ARG A 549 19.89 -20.12 19.82
N ILE A 550 21.07 -20.61 19.44
CA ILE A 550 21.59 -21.91 19.89
C ILE A 550 21.88 -21.96 21.40
N ASP A 551 21.97 -20.79 22.03
CA ASP A 551 22.20 -20.57 23.44
C ASP A 551 20.90 -20.60 24.28
N ARG A 552 19.73 -20.73 23.65
CA ARG A 552 18.41 -20.69 24.29
C ARG A 552 17.62 -21.98 24.04
N LYS A 553 17.00 -22.51 25.08
CA LYS A 553 15.95 -23.54 24.95
C LYS A 553 14.58 -22.87 24.77
N PRO A 554 13.56 -23.59 24.26
CA PRO A 554 12.19 -23.08 24.16
C PRO A 554 11.65 -22.48 25.46
N GLU A 555 11.92 -23.14 26.58
CA GLU A 555 11.49 -22.69 27.92
C GLU A 555 12.25 -21.45 28.42
N ASP A 556 13.37 -21.09 27.78
CA ASP A 556 14.14 -19.88 28.07
C ASP A 556 13.71 -18.67 27.21
N ALA A 557 12.69 -18.85 26.36
CA ALA A 557 12.10 -17.77 25.58
C ALA A 557 11.40 -16.76 26.48
N THR A 558 11.14 -15.56 25.95
CA THR A 558 10.36 -14.55 26.66
C THR A 558 9.04 -15.14 27.11
N THR A 559 8.65 -14.81 28.34
CA THR A 559 7.46 -15.32 29.00
C THR A 559 6.23 -14.46 28.73
N VAL A 560 5.04 -15.04 28.93
CA VAL A 560 3.79 -14.28 28.89
C VAL A 560 3.82 -13.12 29.87
N GLN A 561 4.31 -13.33 31.09
CA GLN A 561 4.40 -12.30 32.11
C GLN A 561 5.32 -11.14 31.68
N GLU A 562 6.47 -11.42 31.07
CA GLU A 562 7.36 -10.38 30.52
C GLU A 562 6.67 -9.59 29.41
N ILE A 563 5.86 -10.21 28.55
CA ILE A 563 5.06 -9.49 27.54
C ILE A 563 4.05 -8.54 28.22
N LEU A 564 3.37 -8.98 29.28
CA LEU A 564 2.46 -8.11 30.04
C LEU A 564 3.21 -6.95 30.69
N GLU A 565 4.39 -7.20 31.26
CA GLU A 565 5.23 -6.18 31.88
C GLU A 565 5.72 -5.16 30.86
N MET A 566 6.25 -5.61 29.72
CA MET A 566 6.65 -4.76 28.60
C MET A 566 5.48 -3.90 28.12
N TYR A 567 4.28 -4.49 27.96
CA TYR A 567 3.07 -3.74 27.59
C TYR A 567 2.65 -2.70 28.64
N ASN A 568 2.73 -3.05 29.93
CA ASN A 568 2.41 -2.12 31.01
C ASN A 568 3.47 -1.02 31.17
N MET A 569 4.74 -1.31 30.88
CA MET A 569 5.80 -0.30 30.81
C MET A 569 5.55 0.68 29.66
N GLN A 570 5.06 0.21 28.50
CA GLN A 570 4.63 1.09 27.42
C GLN A 570 3.52 2.07 27.86
N LYS A 571 2.67 1.67 28.82
CA LYS A 571 1.66 2.56 29.44
C LYS A 571 2.24 3.50 30.50
N LYS A 572 3.16 3.01 31.35
CA LYS A 572 3.72 3.74 32.51
C LYS A 572 4.77 4.81 32.18
N VAL A 573 5.19 4.96 30.94
CA VAL A 573 5.91 6.19 30.49
C VAL A 573 4.91 7.35 30.33
N GLU A 574 4.01 7.49 31.30
CA GLU A 574 3.27 8.71 31.64
C GLU A 574 4.17 9.51 32.59
N VAL A 575 4.28 10.79 32.30
CA VAL A 575 5.26 11.73 32.84
C VAL A 575 5.21 11.75 34.38
N LYS A 576 6.37 11.55 35.04
CA LYS A 576 6.52 11.97 36.43
C LYS A 576 6.40 13.49 36.45
N GLU A 577 5.43 13.97 37.23
CA GLU A 577 5.08 15.38 37.50
C GLU A 577 6.26 16.36 37.55
#